data_AF-A0A930SKI9-F1
#
_entry.id   AF-A0A930SKI9-F1
#
_cell.length_a   1.000
_cell.length_b   1.000
_cell.length_c   1.000
_cell.angle_alpha   90.00
_cell.angle_beta   90.00
_cell.angle_gamma   90.00
#
_symmetry.space_group_name_H-M   'P 1'
#
loop_
_entity.id
_entity.type
_entity.pdbx_description
1 polymer ?
#
loop_
_entity_poly.entity_id
_entity_poly.type
_entity_poly.pdbx_seq_one_letter_code
_entity_poly.pdbx_strand_id
1 'polypeptide(L)'
;MANNNGSFFSGLFDFTFTKFITTKIISVIYIIAMVLTGLGSLIFAFTGFANNFGSGILTFILAPIIFFLGILYWRIILEIIIVAFKTAENTRQTAENTRNLG
;
A
#
# COMPACT_ATOMS: atom_id res chain seq x y z
N MET A 1 -15.77 24.21 -13.88
CA MET A 1 -14.70 23.70 -13.00
C MET A 1 -15.14 22.33 -12.49
N ALA A 2 -14.64 21.23 -13.07
CA ALA A 2 -15.10 19.88 -12.73
C ALA A 2 -14.44 19.40 -11.42
N ASN A 3 -15.26 19.11 -10.41
CA ASN A 3 -14.82 18.53 -9.13
C ASN A 3 -14.50 17.04 -9.34
N ASN A 4 -13.26 16.73 -9.73
CA ASN A 4 -12.77 15.37 -9.94
C ASN A 4 -12.55 14.57 -8.64
N ASN A 5 -12.78 15.17 -7.46
CA ASN A 5 -12.60 14.47 -6.18
C ASN A 5 -13.68 13.39 -6.00
N GLY A 6 -14.90 13.62 -6.50
CA GLY A 6 -16.00 12.66 -6.40
C GLY A 6 -15.71 11.33 -7.11
N SER A 7 -15.01 11.35 -8.26
CA SER A 7 -14.75 10.12 -9.03
C SER A 7 -13.74 9.18 -8.37
N PHE A 8 -12.79 9.70 -7.61
CA PHE A 8 -11.74 8.89 -6.99
C PHE A 8 -12.22 8.26 -5.68
N PHE A 9 -12.91 9.04 -4.84
CA PHE A 9 -13.53 8.54 -3.62
C PHE A 9 -14.72 7.62 -3.93
N SER A 10 -15.53 7.92 -4.94
CA SER A 10 -16.62 7.02 -5.36
C SER A 10 -16.09 5.69 -5.92
N GLY A 11 -14.89 5.66 -6.52
CA GLY A 11 -14.23 4.42 -6.95
C GLY A 11 -13.55 3.65 -5.81
N LEU A 12 -13.16 4.31 -4.72
CA LEU A 12 -12.65 3.66 -3.50
C LEU A 12 -13.76 2.93 -2.71
N PHE A 13 -14.98 3.44 -2.75
CA PHE A 13 -16.17 2.80 -2.15
C PHE A 13 -16.98 1.95 -3.15
N ASP A 14 -16.44 1.71 -4.35
CA ASP A 14 -17.03 0.78 -5.33
C ASP A 14 -16.62 -0.66 -4.98
N PHE A 15 -17.37 -1.27 -4.06
CA PHE A 15 -17.18 -2.66 -3.61
C PHE A 15 -17.46 -3.71 -4.71
N THR A 16 -17.96 -3.30 -5.88
CA THR A 16 -18.25 -4.20 -7.00
C THR A 16 -17.02 -4.40 -7.92
N PHE A 17 -15.91 -3.67 -7.70
CA PHE A 17 -14.66 -3.81 -8.46
C PHE A 17 -14.84 -3.87 -9.99
N THR A 18 -15.89 -3.23 -10.53
CA THR A 18 -16.33 -3.42 -11.93
C THR A 18 -15.43 -2.68 -12.92
N LYS A 19 -14.57 -1.76 -12.45
CA LYS A 19 -13.53 -1.11 -13.24
C LYS A 19 -12.13 -1.52 -12.77
N PHE A 20 -11.27 -1.88 -13.72
CA PHE A 20 -9.83 -2.12 -13.58
C PHE A 20 -9.08 -0.83 -13.14
N ILE A 21 -9.31 -0.37 -11.92
CA ILE A 21 -8.59 0.77 -11.27
C ILE A 21 -7.48 0.23 -10.35
N THR A 22 -7.21 -1.07 -10.42
CA THR A 22 -6.41 -1.83 -9.45
C THR A 22 -5.04 -1.19 -9.19
N THR A 23 -4.30 -0.80 -10.23
CA THR A 23 -3.00 -0.13 -10.10
C THR A 23 -3.08 1.23 -9.40
N LYS A 24 -4.15 2.00 -9.60
CA LYS A 24 -4.32 3.32 -8.99
C LYS A 24 -4.70 3.21 -7.51
N ILE A 25 -5.52 2.21 -7.15
CA ILE A 25 -5.90 1.92 -5.76
C ILE A 25 -4.69 1.44 -4.94
N ILE A 26 -3.85 0.58 -5.52
CA ILE A 26 -2.64 0.07 -4.86
C ILE A 26 -1.71 1.21 -4.42
N SER A 27 -1.52 2.23 -5.26
CA SER A 27 -0.69 3.39 -4.88
C SER A 27 -1.27 4.19 -3.69
N VAL A 28 -2.59 4.28 -3.56
CA VAL A 28 -3.24 4.95 -2.42
C VAL A 28 -3.07 4.12 -1.15
N ILE A 29 -3.29 2.81 -1.25
CA ILE A 29 -3.08 1.87 -0.14
C ILE A 29 -1.63 1.96 0.36
N TYR A 30 -0.65 2.08 -0.53
CA TYR A 30 0.75 2.24 -0.14
C TYR A 30 1.00 3.48 0.71
N ILE A 31 0.47 4.63 0.27
CA ILE A 31 0.64 5.89 1.01
C ILE A 31 0.02 5.77 2.40
N ILE A 32 -1.18 5.21 2.49
CA ILE A 32 -1.86 4.96 3.77
C ILE A 32 -1.02 4.02 4.64
N ALA A 33 -0.55 2.90 4.09
CA ALA A 33 0.27 1.93 4.80
C ALA A 33 1.59 2.53 5.32
N MET A 34 2.27 3.38 4.54
CA MET A 34 3.46 4.09 4.99
C MET A 34 3.15 5.05 6.14
N VAL A 35 2.09 5.84 6.02
CA VAL A 35 1.68 6.79 7.08
C VAL A 35 1.34 6.03 8.36
N LEU A 36 0.56 4.95 8.27
CA LEU A 36 0.21 4.12 9.42
C LEU A 36 1.43 3.44 10.04
N THR A 37 2.37 2.96 9.23
CA THR A 37 3.62 2.36 9.71
C THR A 37 4.49 3.41 10.43
N GLY A 38 4.57 4.64 9.90
CA GLY A 38 5.29 5.75 10.54
C GLY A 38 4.66 6.22 11.84
N LEU A 39 3.33 6.34 11.88
CA LEU A 39 2.63 6.66 13.12
C LEU A 39 2.75 5.52 14.15
N GLY A 40 2.61 4.27 13.70
CA GLY A 40 2.75 3.09 14.55
C GLY A 40 4.15 2.95 15.16
N SER A 41 5.20 3.18 14.38
CA SER A 41 6.58 3.15 14.89
C SER A 41 6.85 4.29 15.87
N LEU A 42 6.27 5.48 15.64
CA LEU A 42 6.38 6.60 16.56
C LEU A 42 5.69 6.31 17.88
N ILE A 43 4.47 5.77 17.85
CA ILE A 43 3.76 5.34 19.06
C ILE A 43 4.59 4.29 19.80
N PHE A 44 5.09 3.28 19.08
CA PHE A 44 5.94 2.22 19.64
C PHE A 44 7.23 2.77 20.30
N ALA A 45 7.82 3.83 19.76
CA ALA A 45 8.99 4.46 20.37
C ALA A 45 8.71 4.96 21.80
N PHE A 46 7.48 5.41 22.07
CA PHE A 46 7.07 5.98 23.36
C PHE A 46 6.47 4.95 24.33
N THR A 47 6.04 3.78 23.87
CA THR A 47 5.41 2.78 24.76
C THR A 47 6.38 2.18 25.79
N GLY A 48 7.67 2.07 25.48
CA GLY A 48 8.66 1.56 26.43
C GLY A 48 8.88 2.47 27.64
N PHE A 49 8.72 3.78 27.47
CA PHE A 49 8.86 4.76 28.55
C PHE A 49 7.73 4.67 29.59
N ALA A 50 6.59 4.09 29.22
CA ALA A 50 5.49 3.85 30.17
C ALA A 50 5.82 2.77 31.20
N ASN A 51 6.78 1.88 30.91
CA ASN A 51 7.18 0.80 31.81
C ASN A 51 8.35 1.21 32.70
N ASN A 52 9.48 1.58 32.09
CA ASN A 52 10.67 2.05 32.80
C ASN A 52 11.66 2.69 31.81
N PHE A 53 12.63 3.44 32.32
CA PHE A 53 13.58 4.19 31.50
C PHE A 53 14.41 3.28 30.57
N GLY A 54 14.87 2.13 31.06
CA GLY A 54 15.67 1.18 30.27
C GLY A 54 14.89 0.60 29.08
N SER A 55 13.63 0.18 29.30
CA SER A 55 12.72 -0.26 28.24
C SER A 55 12.42 0.86 27.24
N GLY A 56 12.29 2.11 27.70
CA GLY A 56 12.11 3.28 26.84
C GLY A 56 13.25 3.49 25.86
N ILE A 57 14.50 3.43 26.32
CA ILE A 57 15.68 3.52 25.45
C ILE A 57 15.67 2.38 24.42
N LEU A 58 15.37 1.15 24.86
CA LEU A 58 15.35 -0.01 23.98
C LEU A 58 14.30 0.14 22.87
N THR A 59 13.06 0.51 23.21
CA THR A 59 11.99 0.74 22.22
C THR A 59 12.30 1.90 21.29
N PHE A 60 12.97 2.94 21.77
CA PHE A 60 13.35 4.10 20.95
C PHE A 60 14.42 3.74 19.90
N ILE A 61 15.36 2.86 20.24
CA ILE A 61 16.37 2.33 19.29
C ILE A 61 15.74 1.33 18.31
N LEU A 62 14.79 0.51 18.79
CA LEU A 62 14.10 -0.48 17.95
C LEU A 62 13.06 0.13 17.01
N ALA A 63 12.43 1.25 17.38
CA ALA A 63 11.41 1.92 16.58
C ALA A 63 11.85 2.26 15.14
N PRO A 64 13.01 2.90 14.88
CA PRO A 64 13.47 3.15 13.51
C PRO A 64 13.73 1.85 12.74
N ILE A 65 14.22 0.79 13.40
CA ILE A 65 14.45 -0.52 12.77
C ILE A 65 13.12 -1.13 12.32
N ILE A 66 12.10 -1.11 13.19
CA ILE A 66 10.75 -1.58 12.88
C ILE A 66 10.11 -0.75 11.77
N PHE A 67 10.31 0.57 11.77
CA PHE A 67 9.82 1.45 10.72
C PHE A 67 10.41 1.08 9.34
N PHE A 68 11.73 0.95 9.26
CA PHE A 68 12.40 0.58 8.00
C PHE A 68 11.97 -0.80 7.52
N LEU A 69 11.90 -1.79 8.41
CA LEU A 69 11.41 -3.13 8.08
C LEU A 69 9.95 -3.12 7.62
N GLY A 70 9.09 -2.32 8.27
CA GLY A 70 7.69 -2.17 7.89
C GLY A 70 7.53 -1.54 6.50
N ILE A 71 8.29 -0.49 6.19
CA ILE A 71 8.28 0.11 4.84
C ILE A 71 8.77 -0.89 3.79
N LEU A 72 9.87 -1.61 4.07
CA LEU A 72 10.41 -2.62 3.17
C LEU A 72 9.38 -3.73 2.91
N TYR A 73 8.72 -4.21 3.97
CA TYR A 73 7.68 -5.22 3.90
C TYR A 73 6.54 -4.76 2.97
N TRP A 74 5.99 -3.57 3.19
CA TRP A 74 4.95 -3.01 2.34
C TRP A 74 5.41 -2.86 0.89
N ARG A 75 6.65 -2.43 0.66
CA ARG A 75 7.22 -2.30 -0.69
C ARG A 75 7.21 -3.63 -1.44
N ILE A 76 7.69 -4.70 -0.79
CA ILE A 76 7.76 -6.04 -1.39
C ILE A 76 6.37 -6.56 -1.73
N ILE A 77 5.42 -6.47 -0.78
CA ILE A 77 4.05 -6.95 -0.99
C ILE A 77 3.39 -6.23 -2.16
N LEU A 78 3.49 -4.90 -2.22
CA LEU A 78 2.87 -4.12 -3.28
C LEU A 78 3.54 -4.35 -4.64
N GLU A 79 4.86 -4.52 -4.66
CA GLU A 79 5.60 -4.85 -5.89
C GLU A 79 5.10 -6.18 -6.47
N ILE A 80 4.94 -7.20 -5.63
CA ILE A 80 4.39 -8.50 -6.03
C ILE A 80 2.95 -8.35 -6.56
N ILE A 81 2.10 -7.62 -5.84
CA ILE A 81 0.70 -7.40 -6.23
C ILE A 81 0.62 -6.68 -7.59
N ILE A 82 1.38 -5.61 -7.78
CA ILE A 82 1.40 -4.85 -9.05
C ILE A 82 1.90 -5.73 -10.20
N VAL A 83 2.95 -6.51 -9.98
CA VAL A 83 3.50 -7.42 -11.01
C VAL A 83 2.48 -8.49 -11.40
N ALA A 84 1.78 -9.09 -10.43
CA ALA A 84 0.72 -10.05 -10.70
C ALA A 84 -0.41 -9.45 -11.55
N PHE A 85 -0.89 -8.24 -11.21
CA PHE A 85 -1.92 -7.55 -11.99
C PHE A 85 -1.45 -7.16 -13.39
N LYS A 86 -0.22 -6.62 -13.53
CA LYS A 86 0.35 -6.30 -14.84
C LYS A 86 0.47 -7.54 -15.73
N THR A 87 0.81 -8.68 -15.15
CA THR A 87 0.91 -9.95 -15.89
C THR A 87 -0.46 -10.37 -16.40
N ALA A 88 -1.50 -10.33 -15.55
CA ALA A 88 -2.87 -10.64 -15.95
C ALA A 88 -3.39 -9.72 -17.07
N GLU A 89 -3.09 -8.41 -17.00
CA GLU A 89 -3.45 -7.43 -18.02
C GLU A 89 -2.78 -7.74 -19.38
N ASN A 90 -1.48 -8.01 -19.35
CA ASN A 90 -0.70 -8.33 -20.56
C ASN A 90 -1.19 -9.63 -21.23
N THR A 91 -1.58 -10.64 -20.45
CA THR A 91 -2.20 -11.87 -20.98
C THR A 91 -3.53 -11.58 -21.66
N ARG A 92 -4.36 -10.71 -21.09
CA ARG A 92 -5.67 -10.32 -21.67
C ARG A 92 -5.50 -9.61 -23.02
N GLN A 93 -4.54 -8.69 -23.12
CA GLN A 93 -4.22 -7.98 -24.37
C GLN A 93 -3.70 -8.92 -25.46
N THR A 94 -2.91 -9.93 -25.10
CA THR A 94 -2.36 -10.91 -26.06
C THR A 94 -3.47 -11.78 -26.67
N ALA A 95 -4.47 -12.17 -25.86
CA ALA A 95 -5.63 -12.93 -26.33
C ALA A 95 -6.53 -12.10 -27.27
N GLU A 96 -6.75 -10.82 -26.96
CA GLU A 96 -7.54 -9.91 -27.82
C GLU A 96 -6.86 -9.65 -29.18
N ASN A 97 -5.54 -9.44 -29.20
CA ASN A 97 -4.80 -9.22 -30.45
C ASN A 97 -4.81 -10.43 -31.39
N THR A 98 -4.75 -11.65 -30.85
CA THR A 98 -4.84 -12.87 -31.67
C THR A 98 -6.23 -13.05 -32.29
N ARG A 99 -7.29 -12.59 -31.60
CA ARG A 99 -8.68 -12.67 -32.10
C ARG A 99 -9.00 -11.66 -33.20
N ASN A 100 -8.23 -10.59 -33.33
CA ASN A 100 -8.38 -9.60 -34.40
C ASN A 100 -7.56 -9.94 -35.65
N LEU A 101 -6.69 -10.96 -35.58
CA LEU A 101 -5.83 -11.42 -36.68
C LEU A 101 -6.35 -12.67 -37.39
N GLY A 102 -7.41 -13.32 -36.88
CA GLY A 102 -8.11 -14.44 -37.52
C GLY A 102 -9.55 -14.07 -37.86
#